data_AF-A0A3D1AJ39-F1
#
_entry.id   AF-A0A3D1AJ39-F1
#
_cell.length_a   1.000
_cell.length_b   1.000
_cell.length_c   1.000
_cell.angle_alpha   90.00
_cell.angle_beta   90.00
_cell.angle_gamma   90.00
#
_symmetry.space_group_name_H-M   'P 1'
#
loop_
_entity.id
_entity.type
_entity.pdbx_description
1 polymer ?
#
loop_
_entity_poly.entity_id
_entity_poly.type
_entity_poly.pdbx_seq_one_letter_code
_entity_poly.pdbx_strand_id
1 'polypeptide(L)'
;MGRTRIIHAVLLFFLLVPAMGFAARQPDAEELSRLIQKISERQSKDLKTFEKKSKAYFFEEQKPETISKVILQVPPGEAVTVFVLSKLSGKPTQEIIAMNKAGKSWPKIAQETGVKLKDLVKDVKDFRLGIG
;
A
#
# COMPACT_ATOMS: atom_id res chain seq x y z
N MET A 1 -63.87 19.92 -29.47
CA MET A 1 -63.28 20.88 -28.50
C MET A 1 -63.55 20.38 -27.09
N GLY A 2 -62.53 19.83 -26.41
CA GLY A 2 -62.62 19.35 -25.03
C GLY A 2 -61.37 19.81 -24.27
N ARG A 3 -61.57 20.46 -23.14
CA ARG A 3 -60.58 21.20 -22.34
C ARG A 3 -59.91 20.29 -21.29
N THR A 4 -58.62 20.56 -21.00
CA THR A 4 -57.94 20.55 -19.66
C THR A 4 -58.02 19.28 -18.78
N ARG A 5 -57.07 18.84 -17.95
CA ARG A 5 -55.74 19.25 -17.46
C ARG A 5 -55.27 18.14 -16.48
N ILE A 6 -53.98 17.80 -16.53
CA ILE A 6 -53.04 17.49 -15.41
C ILE A 6 -53.21 16.17 -14.58
N ILE A 7 -52.03 15.60 -14.29
CA ILE A 7 -51.50 14.91 -13.08
C ILE A 7 -51.42 13.37 -13.11
N HIS A 8 -50.23 12.91 -12.68
CA HIS A 8 -49.79 11.59 -12.16
C HIS A 8 -49.00 10.77 -13.20
N ALA A 9 -47.68 10.98 -13.36
CA ALA A 9 -46.63 10.71 -12.37
C ALA A 9 -46.84 9.35 -11.69
N VAL A 10 -46.59 8.25 -12.40
CA VAL A 10 -46.46 6.92 -11.81
C VAL A 10 -45.22 6.27 -12.38
N LEU A 11 -44.23 6.19 -11.49
CA LEU A 11 -43.26 5.13 -11.34
C LEU A 11 -42.88 4.35 -12.61
N LEU A 12 -41.63 4.52 -13.02
CA LEU A 12 -40.72 3.39 -13.03
C LEU A 12 -39.32 3.95 -12.75
N PHE A 13 -39.05 4.01 -11.45
CA PHE A 13 -37.76 4.27 -10.82
C PHE A 13 -36.81 3.14 -11.23
N PHE A 14 -36.37 3.15 -12.49
CA PHE A 14 -35.36 2.24 -12.98
C PHE A 14 -34.02 2.63 -12.36
N LEU A 15 -33.69 1.93 -11.28
CA LEU A 15 -32.33 1.49 -10.97
C LEU A 15 -31.26 2.60 -10.97
N LEU A 16 -31.52 3.68 -10.24
CA LEU A 16 -30.45 4.38 -9.55
C LEU A 16 -30.27 3.70 -8.21
N VAL A 17 -29.76 2.46 -8.24
CA VAL A 17 -29.06 1.91 -7.07
C VAL A 17 -27.93 2.91 -6.87
N PRO A 18 -27.90 3.69 -5.76
CA PRO A 18 -26.67 4.36 -5.43
C PRO A 18 -25.66 3.22 -5.33
N ALA A 19 -24.62 3.26 -6.15
CA ALA A 19 -23.40 2.53 -5.86
C ALA A 19 -22.98 3.04 -4.48
N MET A 20 -23.53 2.40 -3.43
CA MET A 20 -23.13 2.61 -2.07
C MET A 20 -21.64 2.37 -2.16
N GLY A 21 -20.89 3.45 -1.98
CA GLY A 21 -19.48 3.41 -1.72
C GLY A 21 -19.34 2.57 -0.47
N PHE A 22 -19.30 1.26 -0.65
CA PHE A 22 -18.53 0.39 0.18
C PHE A 22 -17.11 0.91 -0.01
N ALA A 23 -16.74 1.91 0.80
CA ALA A 23 -15.48 1.86 1.50
C ALA A 23 -15.49 0.54 2.30
N ALA A 24 -15.40 -0.59 1.58
CA ALA A 24 -15.08 -1.85 2.16
C ALA A 24 -13.69 -1.60 2.74
N ARG A 25 -13.63 -1.42 4.06
CA ARG A 25 -12.38 -1.48 4.80
C ARG A 25 -11.68 -2.74 4.32
N GLN A 26 -10.69 -2.58 3.44
CA GLN A 26 -9.87 -3.70 3.03
C GLN A 26 -9.03 -4.05 4.26
N PRO A 27 -9.29 -5.20 4.92
CA PRO A 27 -8.59 -5.56 6.15
C PRO A 27 -7.08 -5.57 5.94
N ASP A 28 -6.64 -5.97 4.74
CA ASP A 28 -5.24 -5.97 4.32
C ASP A 28 -4.64 -4.55 4.26
N ALA A 29 -5.40 -3.53 3.86
CA ALA A 29 -4.90 -2.14 3.82
C ALA A 29 -4.67 -1.58 5.23
N GLU A 30 -5.56 -1.91 6.17
CA GLU A 30 -5.39 -1.54 7.58
C GLU A 30 -4.26 -2.33 8.23
N GLU A 31 -4.15 -3.63 7.97
CA GLU A 31 -3.06 -4.46 8.47
C GLU A 31 -1.71 -3.95 7.96
N LEU A 32 -1.59 -3.64 6.66
CA LEU A 32 -0.38 -3.03 6.09
C LEU A 32 -0.01 -1.74 6.80
N SER A 33 -0.97 -0.82 6.98
CA SER A 33 -0.73 0.47 7.65
C SER A 33 -0.24 0.26 9.09
N ARG A 34 -0.83 -0.69 9.82
CA ARG A 34 -0.41 -1.04 11.20
C ARG A 34 0.98 -1.65 11.22
N LEU A 35 1.33 -2.50 10.24
CA LEU A 35 2.66 -3.10 10.14
C LEU A 35 3.73 -2.04 9.87
N ILE A 36 3.47 -1.14 8.91
CA ILE A 36 4.35 -0.01 8.58
C ILE A 36 4.61 0.83 9.83
N GLN A 37 3.56 1.22 10.54
CA GLN A 37 3.67 2.00 11.77
C GLN A 37 4.53 1.26 12.82
N LYS A 38 4.22 0.00 13.12
CA LYS A 38 4.96 -0.78 14.14
C LYS A 38 6.43 -0.98 13.80
N ILE A 39 6.75 -1.21 12.52
CA ILE A 39 8.14 -1.34 12.08
C ILE A 39 8.85 0.00 12.25
N SER A 40 8.25 1.11 11.79
CA SER A 40 8.82 2.44 11.95
C SER A 40 9.06 2.80 13.42
N GLU A 41 8.07 2.64 14.30
CA GLU A 41 8.21 2.96 15.72
C GLU A 41 9.33 2.17 16.42
N ARG A 42 9.49 0.89 16.06
CA ARG A 42 10.48 0.01 16.67
C ARG A 42 11.88 0.24 16.13
N GLN A 43 12.01 0.31 14.81
CA GLN A 43 13.30 0.31 14.13
C GLN A 43 13.93 1.70 14.02
N SER A 44 13.14 2.78 14.16
CA SER A 44 13.68 4.14 14.13
C SER A 44 14.64 4.45 15.30
N LYS A 45 14.62 3.64 16.36
CA LYS A 45 15.52 3.78 17.52
C LYS A 45 16.94 3.30 17.24
N ASP A 46 17.11 2.40 16.28
CA ASP A 46 18.40 1.83 15.91
C ASP A 46 18.47 1.56 14.39
N LEU A 47 18.67 2.64 13.64
CA LEU A 47 18.74 2.58 12.17
C LEU A 47 19.94 1.76 11.67
N LYS A 48 21.04 1.68 12.44
CA LYS A 48 22.22 0.90 12.05
C LYS A 48 21.91 -0.59 12.08
N THR A 49 21.28 -1.06 13.15
CA THR A 49 20.84 -2.46 13.24
C THR A 49 19.76 -2.77 12.22
N PHE A 50 18.80 -1.86 12.03
CA PHE A 50 17.76 -2.01 11.01
C PHE A 50 18.35 -2.13 9.60
N GLU A 51 19.32 -1.30 9.24
CA GLU A 51 20.01 -1.37 7.96
C GLU A 51 20.76 -2.69 7.79
N LYS A 52 21.50 -3.13 8.81
CA LYS A 52 22.20 -4.43 8.79
C LYS A 52 21.22 -5.59 8.56
N LYS A 53 20.09 -5.62 9.28
CA LYS A 53 19.05 -6.64 9.15
C LYS A 53 18.37 -6.58 7.78
N SER A 54 18.08 -5.38 7.29
CA SER A 54 17.49 -5.17 5.95
C SER A 54 18.42 -5.67 4.84
N LYS A 55 19.72 -5.37 4.95
CA LYS A 55 20.74 -5.92 4.04
C LYS A 55 20.76 -7.43 4.08
N ALA A 56 20.78 -8.05 5.26
CA ALA A 56 20.77 -9.50 5.38
C ALA A 56 19.49 -10.16 4.83
N TYR A 57 18.35 -9.48 4.87
CA TYR A 57 17.08 -10.03 4.39
C TYR A 57 16.88 -9.85 2.89
N PHE A 58 17.30 -8.72 2.32
CA PHE A 58 17.03 -8.35 0.92
C PHE A 58 18.27 -8.40 0.01
N PHE A 59 19.39 -9.00 0.42
CA PHE A 59 20.64 -8.97 -0.36
C PHE A 59 20.54 -9.69 -1.71
N GLU A 60 19.64 -10.68 -1.84
CA GLU A 60 19.44 -11.41 -3.09
C GLU A 60 18.68 -10.57 -4.11
N GLU A 61 17.77 -9.71 -3.65
CA GLU A 61 16.92 -8.89 -4.52
C GLU A 61 17.43 -7.45 -4.71
N GLN A 62 18.21 -6.93 -3.75
CA GLN A 62 18.63 -5.54 -3.73
C GLN A 62 20.10 -5.41 -3.36
N LYS A 63 20.82 -4.57 -4.11
CA LYS A 63 22.20 -4.21 -3.78
C LYS A 63 22.25 -3.50 -2.41
N PRO A 64 23.28 -3.76 -1.58
CA PRO A 64 23.41 -3.12 -0.27
C PRO A 64 23.34 -1.59 -0.31
N GLU A 65 23.86 -0.96 -1.36
CA GLU A 65 23.85 0.50 -1.54
C GLU A 65 22.44 1.02 -1.81
N THR A 66 21.62 0.27 -2.55
CA THR A 66 20.21 0.60 -2.78
C THR A 66 19.44 0.56 -1.46
N ILE A 67 19.70 -0.44 -0.63
CA ILE A 67 19.07 -0.57 0.70
C ILE A 67 19.41 0.65 1.56
N SER A 68 20.69 1.01 1.68
CA SER A 68 21.12 2.20 2.42
C SER A 68 20.44 3.47 1.89
N LYS A 69 20.37 3.66 0.56
CA LYS A 69 19.73 4.83 -0.06
C LYS A 69 18.24 4.93 0.23
N VAL A 70 17.52 3.81 0.27
CA VAL A 70 16.08 3.81 0.57
C VAL A 70 15.84 4.14 2.04
N ILE A 71 16.61 3.54 2.97
CA ILE A 71 16.46 3.77 4.42
C ILE A 71 16.72 5.24 4.79
N LEU A 72 17.58 5.94 4.04
CA LEU A 72 17.82 7.38 4.23
C LEU A 72 16.69 8.27 3.69
N GLN A 73 15.82 7.76 2.83
CA GLN A 73 14.78 8.55 2.17
C GLN A 73 13.40 8.40 2.79
N VAL A 74 13.12 7.30 3.47
CA VAL A 74 11.80 6.98 4.02
C VAL A 74 11.93 6.27 5.38
N PRO A 75 10.91 6.36 6.25
CA PRO A 75 10.89 5.65 7.54
C PRO A 75 11.05 4.12 7.38
N PRO A 76 11.53 3.40 8.41
CA PRO A 76 11.80 1.97 8.31
C PRO A 76 10.64 1.11 7.79
N GLY A 77 9.40 1.33 8.24
CA GLY A 77 8.23 0.59 7.74
C GLY A 77 7.94 0.85 6.27
N GLU A 78 8.14 2.08 5.81
CA GLU A 78 8.01 2.44 4.39
C GLU A 78 9.15 1.85 3.58
N ALA A 79 10.38 1.86 4.09
CA ALA A 79 11.54 1.25 3.43
C ALA A 79 11.31 -0.23 3.15
N VAL A 80 10.80 -0.98 4.13
CA VAL A 80 10.42 -2.39 3.96
C VAL A 80 9.35 -2.55 2.88
N THR A 81 8.32 -1.70 2.91
CA THR A 81 7.23 -1.74 1.93
C THR A 81 7.75 -1.48 0.52
N VAL A 82 8.71 -0.55 0.36
CA VAL A 82 9.41 -0.29 -0.91
C VAL A 82 10.19 -1.51 -1.37
N PHE A 83 10.96 -2.16 -0.49
CA PHE A 83 11.74 -3.36 -0.86
C PHE A 83 10.84 -4.52 -1.28
N VAL A 84 9.77 -4.78 -0.53
CA VAL A 84 8.82 -5.85 -0.84
C VAL A 84 8.06 -5.55 -2.14
N LEU A 85 7.59 -4.32 -2.35
CA LEU A 85 6.97 -3.94 -3.62
C LEU A 85 7.95 -4.08 -4.79
N SER A 86 9.22 -3.71 -4.61
CA SER A 86 10.24 -3.85 -5.64
C SER A 86 10.48 -5.32 -5.99
N LYS A 87 10.58 -6.19 -4.98
CA LYS A 87 10.70 -7.64 -5.13
C LYS A 87 9.49 -8.24 -5.87
N LEU A 88 8.27 -7.92 -5.45
CA LEU A 88 7.06 -8.54 -5.99
C LEU A 88 6.68 -8.02 -7.38
N SER A 89 6.94 -6.74 -7.67
CA SER A 89 6.59 -6.12 -8.97
C SER A 89 7.73 -6.15 -9.99
N GLY A 90 8.97 -6.40 -9.57
CA GLY A 90 10.17 -6.21 -10.40
C GLY A 90 10.51 -4.75 -10.71
N LYS A 91 9.75 -3.78 -10.16
CA LYS A 91 10.00 -2.35 -10.40
C LYS A 91 11.14 -1.81 -9.53
N PRO A 92 11.92 -0.82 -10.00
CA PRO A 92 12.96 -0.19 -9.20
C PRO A 92 12.41 0.47 -7.93
N THR A 93 13.16 0.37 -6.83
CA THR A 93 12.80 1.01 -5.55
C THR A 93 12.57 2.52 -5.68
N GLN A 94 13.33 3.20 -6.54
CA GLN A 94 13.16 4.65 -6.78
C GLN A 94 11.84 4.99 -7.47
N GLU A 95 11.34 4.13 -8.36
CA GLU A 95 10.03 4.31 -8.99
C GLU A 95 8.92 4.22 -7.93
N ILE A 96 9.01 3.23 -7.05
CA ILE A 96 8.04 3.03 -5.95
C ILE A 96 8.06 4.21 -4.97
N ILE A 97 9.25 4.71 -4.61
CA ILE A 97 9.38 5.90 -3.76
C ILE A 97 8.77 7.13 -4.45
N ALA A 98 9.00 7.31 -5.75
CA ALA A 98 8.42 8.42 -6.50
C ALA A 98 6.89 8.36 -6.50
N MET A 99 6.30 7.17 -6.65
CA MET A 99 4.86 6.97 -6.55
C MET A 99 4.30 7.35 -5.17
N ASN A 100 4.99 6.97 -4.09
CA ASN A 100 4.61 7.36 -2.72
C ASN A 100 4.73 8.87 -2.51
N LYS A 101 5.83 9.49 -2.96
CA LYS A 101 6.03 10.95 -2.92
C LYS A 101 4.99 11.72 -3.76
N ALA A 102 4.44 11.11 -4.80
CA ALA A 102 3.32 11.65 -5.57
C ALA A 102 1.96 11.52 -4.85
N GLY A 103 1.93 11.10 -3.59
CA GLY A 103 0.72 11.01 -2.76
C GLY A 103 -0.10 9.75 -2.96
N LYS A 104 0.43 8.73 -3.66
CA LYS A 104 -0.28 7.45 -3.82
C LYS A 104 -0.13 6.63 -2.54
N SER A 105 -1.25 6.09 -2.05
CA SER A 105 -1.24 5.17 -0.90
C SER A 105 -0.61 3.83 -1.28
N TRP A 106 -0.04 3.12 -0.30
CA TRP A 106 0.56 1.79 -0.52
C TRP A 106 -0.37 0.78 -1.20
N PRO A 107 -1.68 0.68 -0.86
CA PRO A 107 -2.61 -0.17 -1.60
C PRO A 107 -2.76 0.21 -3.07
N LYS A 108 -2.76 1.52 -3.36
CA LYS A 108 -2.84 2.02 -4.74
C LYS A 108 -1.55 1.72 -5.52
N ILE A 109 -0.39 1.87 -4.88
CA ILE A 109 0.89 1.49 -5.49
C ILE A 109 0.94 -0.01 -5.76
N ALA A 110 0.50 -0.85 -4.81
CA ALA A 110 0.42 -2.30 -5.02
C ALA A 110 -0.46 -2.64 -6.24
N GLN A 111 -1.65 -2.03 -6.33
CA GLN A 111 -2.56 -2.20 -7.47
C GLN A 111 -1.91 -1.79 -8.80
N GLU A 112 -1.31 -0.59 -8.87
CA GLU A 112 -0.71 -0.05 -10.10
C GLU A 112 0.56 -0.81 -10.52
N THR A 113 1.22 -1.49 -9.58
CA THR A 113 2.39 -2.32 -9.84
C THR A 113 2.05 -3.80 -10.07
N GLY A 114 0.76 -4.16 -10.10
CA GLY A 114 0.29 -5.53 -10.33
C GLY A 114 0.48 -6.47 -9.13
N VAL A 115 0.80 -5.93 -7.95
CA VAL A 115 1.02 -6.70 -6.72
C VAL A 115 -0.29 -6.85 -5.96
N LYS A 116 -0.62 -8.09 -5.56
CA LYS A 116 -1.76 -8.35 -4.68
C LYS A 116 -1.47 -7.82 -3.28
N LEU A 117 -2.39 -7.05 -2.72
CA LEU A 117 -2.22 -6.43 -1.40
C LEU A 117 -1.96 -7.47 -0.29
N LYS A 118 -2.62 -8.63 -0.36
CA LYS A 118 -2.40 -9.75 0.57
C LYS A 118 -0.95 -10.25 0.58
N ASP A 119 -0.33 -10.35 -0.59
CA ASP A 119 1.05 -10.83 -0.72
C ASP A 119 2.04 -9.78 -0.17
N LEU A 120 1.76 -8.49 -0.41
CA LEU A 120 2.50 -7.39 0.20
C LEU A 120 2.41 -7.41 1.72
N VAL A 121 1.20 -7.57 2.29
CA VAL A 121 1.00 -7.67 3.75
C VAL A 121 1.77 -8.84 4.33
N LYS A 122 1.67 -10.01 3.68
CA LYS A 122 2.35 -11.23 4.11
C LYS A 122 3.87 -11.01 4.18
N ASP A 123 4.49 -10.51 3.12
CA ASP A 123 5.94 -10.38 3.07
C ASP A 123 6.48 -9.26 3.98
N VAL A 124 5.73 -8.16 4.18
CA VAL A 124 6.05 -7.14 5.18
C VAL A 124 5.97 -7.69 6.61
N LYS A 125 4.97 -8.54 6.87
CA LYS A 125 4.81 -9.24 8.15
C LYS A 125 5.92 -10.25 8.39
N ASP A 126 6.30 -11.03 7.37
CA ASP A 126 7.39 -11.99 7.42
C ASP A 126 8.72 -11.29 7.74
N PHE A 127 9.00 -10.15 7.10
CA PHE A 127 10.14 -9.32 7.46
C PHE A 127 10.10 -8.90 8.93
N ARG A 128 8.97 -8.34 9.40
CA ARG A 128 8.84 -7.90 10.81
C ARG A 128 9.11 -9.03 11.80
N LEU A 129 8.67 -10.25 11.50
CA LEU A 129 8.89 -11.43 12.33
C LEU A 129 10.34 -11.90 12.27
N GLY A 130 10.97 -11.87 11.09
CA GLY A 130 12.37 -12.28 10.89
C GLY A 130 13.39 -11.30 11.45
N ILE A 131 13.07 -10.01 11.50
CA ILE A 131 13.95 -8.96 12.04
C ILE A 131 13.61 -8.55 13.48
N GLY A 132 12.83 -9.39 14.17
CA GLY A 132 12.53 -9.32 15.61
C GLY A 132 13.61 -8.65 16.45
#